data_AF-A0A2R7LAW2-F1
#
_entry.id   AF-A0A2R7LAW2-F1
#
_cell.length_a   1.000
_cell.length_b   1.000
_cell.length_c   1.000
_cell.angle_alpha   90.00
_cell.angle_beta   90.00
_cell.angle_gamma   90.00
#
_symmetry.space_group_name_H-M   'P 1'
#
loop_
_entity.id
_entity.type
_entity.pdbx_description
1 polymer ?
#
loop_
_entity_poly.entity_id
_entity_poly.type
_entity_poly.pdbx_seq_one_letter_code
_entity_poly.pdbx_strand_id
1 'polypeptide(L)'
;MVEPPSGEMSAAEIEADRLENLALDRDQETAPLARWSAMARREGDALIIRMAGHDVASFTDSGYCDGFDQCARWRFRGVWHLGGRDYPWLTFFHGEGEEMAFFTDTSGALFGAAGEPSASPDGRLMVLAYNDPDLGGSVSVFEAGPGGLNLVADSDLAGCDAVEWEDAGHLAMTCIDSDTSTGQRYMTAVLFRDEGGWRITPRGELDPATKQLLAKPTRALVGFDLKAVADTPATHQGQKDTVDPYFVEKGYKRL
;
A
#
# COMPACT_ATOMS: atom_id res chain seq x y z
N MET A 1 20.81 7.65 48.93
CA MET A 1 19.63 7.10 48.26
C MET A 1 19.12 8.20 47.36
N VAL A 2 19.23 8.01 46.05
CA VAL A 2 18.66 8.92 45.06
C VAL A 2 17.27 8.37 44.78
N GLU A 3 16.23 9.14 45.10
CA GLU A 3 14.86 8.84 44.67
C GLU A 3 14.78 8.96 43.14
N PRO A 4 14.02 8.10 42.45
CA PRO A 4 13.88 8.16 41.01
C PRO A 4 13.01 9.37 40.63
N PRO A 5 13.30 10.08 39.52
CA PRO A 5 12.33 10.99 38.94
C PRO A 5 11.37 10.17 38.07
N SER A 6 10.13 10.00 38.51
CA SER A 6 9.04 9.62 37.63
C SER A 6 7.81 10.44 38.00
N GLY A 7 7.77 11.69 37.53
CA GLY A 7 6.53 12.45 37.54
C GLY A 7 5.57 11.78 36.56
N GLU A 8 4.49 11.18 37.07
CA GLU A 8 3.38 10.73 36.24
C GLU A 8 2.79 11.94 35.51
N MET A 9 2.61 11.85 34.19
CA MET A 9 1.96 12.89 33.40
C MET A 9 0.52 13.10 33.89
N SER A 10 0.09 14.36 33.98
CA SER A 10 -1.30 14.69 34.27
C SER A 10 -2.22 14.30 33.11
N ALA A 11 -3.52 14.12 33.40
CA ALA A 11 -4.51 13.80 32.36
C ALA A 11 -4.57 14.86 31.23
N ALA A 12 -4.28 16.13 31.53
CA ALA A 12 -4.22 17.19 30.54
C ALA A 12 -3.00 17.08 29.64
N GLU A 13 -1.85 16.69 30.19
CA GLU A 13 -0.62 16.44 29.42
C GLU A 13 -0.78 15.19 28.54
N ILE A 14 -1.41 14.14 29.04
CA ILE A 14 -1.74 12.93 28.26
C ILE A 14 -2.65 13.28 27.08
N GLU A 15 -3.68 14.09 27.30
CA GLU A 15 -4.59 14.48 26.20
C GLU A 15 -3.92 15.42 25.19
N ALA A 16 -3.06 16.32 25.63
CA ALA A 16 -2.30 17.20 24.73
C ALA A 16 -1.33 16.39 23.86
N ASP A 17 -0.58 15.47 24.45
CA ASP A 17 0.32 14.54 23.75
C ASP A 17 -0.44 13.63 22.78
N ARG A 18 -1.62 13.11 23.18
CA ARG A 18 -2.51 12.38 22.27
C ARG A 18 -2.90 13.21 21.05
N LEU A 19 -3.32 14.46 21.25
CA LEU A 19 -3.75 15.35 20.17
C LEU A 19 -2.59 15.71 19.23
N GLU A 20 -1.39 15.94 19.77
CA GLU A 20 -0.18 16.16 18.99
C GLU A 20 0.18 14.93 18.14
N ASN A 21 0.14 13.75 18.74
CA ASN A 21 0.42 12.48 18.06
C ASN A 21 -0.60 12.14 16.96
N LEU A 22 -1.85 12.56 17.12
CA LEU A 22 -2.89 12.43 16.10
C LEU A 22 -2.78 13.48 15.00
N ALA A 23 -2.22 14.65 15.31
CA ALA A 23 -1.96 15.70 14.33
C ALA A 23 -0.77 15.41 13.42
N LEU A 24 0.11 14.48 13.82
CA LEU A 24 1.30 14.11 13.06
C LEU A 24 0.96 13.73 11.61
N ASP A 25 1.63 14.38 10.67
CA ASP A 25 1.48 14.23 9.21
C ASP A 25 0.06 14.44 8.65
N ARG A 26 -0.87 15.02 9.42
CA ARG A 26 -2.22 15.35 8.90
C ARG A 26 -2.19 16.40 7.80
N ASP A 27 -1.13 17.20 7.72
CA ASP A 27 -0.92 18.17 6.67
C ASP A 27 -0.86 17.51 5.27
N GLN A 28 -0.36 16.27 5.18
CA GLN A 28 -0.32 15.48 3.94
C GLN A 28 -1.70 15.24 3.32
N GLU A 29 -2.77 15.25 4.13
CA GLU A 29 -4.15 15.05 3.65
C GLU A 29 -4.83 16.34 3.20
N THR A 30 -4.26 17.51 3.51
CA THR A 30 -4.92 18.80 3.28
C THR A 30 -5.25 19.00 1.80
N ALA A 31 -4.27 18.75 0.92
CA ALA A 31 -4.46 18.93 -0.52
C ALA A 31 -5.42 17.86 -1.12
N PRO A 32 -5.27 16.55 -0.81
CA PRO A 32 -6.26 15.53 -1.20
C PRO A 32 -7.69 15.83 -0.75
N LEU A 33 -7.90 16.16 0.53
CA LEU A 33 -9.24 16.42 1.07
C LEU A 33 -9.86 17.68 0.46
N ALA A 34 -9.07 18.72 0.19
CA ALA A 34 -9.57 19.89 -0.53
C ALA A 34 -9.99 19.54 -1.97
N ARG A 35 -9.17 18.74 -2.68
CA ARG A 35 -9.43 18.34 -4.07
C ARG A 35 -10.64 17.42 -4.20
N TRP A 36 -10.84 16.50 -3.25
CA TRP A 36 -11.87 15.46 -3.30
C TRP A 36 -12.84 15.51 -2.11
N SER A 37 -13.21 16.72 -1.68
CA SER A 37 -14.09 16.98 -0.54
C SER A 37 -15.49 16.34 -0.62
N ALA A 38 -15.95 16.01 -1.83
CA ALA A 38 -17.20 15.26 -2.02
C ALA A 38 -17.08 13.76 -1.70
N MET A 39 -15.85 13.21 -1.75
CA MET A 39 -15.57 11.79 -1.55
C MET A 39 -14.96 11.48 -0.18
N ALA A 40 -14.20 12.39 0.40
CA ALA A 40 -13.55 12.17 1.68
C ALA A 40 -13.62 13.42 2.55
N ARG A 41 -13.81 13.22 3.85
CA ARG A 41 -13.74 14.28 4.85
C ARG A 41 -13.25 13.73 6.18
N ARG A 42 -12.66 14.59 7.00
CA ARG A 42 -12.22 14.27 8.35
C ARG A 42 -13.14 14.93 9.38
N GLU A 43 -13.60 14.15 10.35
CA GLU A 43 -14.42 14.57 11.48
C GLU A 43 -13.70 14.18 12.78
N GLY A 44 -12.90 15.10 13.32
CA GLY A 44 -11.99 14.79 14.43
C GLY A 44 -10.96 13.75 14.02
N ASP A 45 -11.00 12.59 14.69
CA ASP A 45 -10.08 11.47 14.43
C ASP A 45 -10.61 10.46 13.40
N ALA A 46 -11.84 10.68 12.90
CA ALA A 46 -12.44 9.81 11.89
C ALA A 46 -12.30 10.39 10.47
N LEU A 47 -11.71 9.61 9.57
CA LEU A 47 -11.78 9.81 8.12
C LEU A 47 -13.01 9.09 7.58
N ILE A 48 -13.90 9.83 6.93
CA ILE A 48 -15.13 9.29 6.35
C ILE A 48 -15.03 9.31 4.83
N ILE A 49 -15.29 8.15 4.23
CA ILE A 49 -15.38 7.99 2.78
C ILE A 49 -16.84 7.96 2.36
N ARG A 50 -17.16 8.77 1.35
CA ARG A 50 -18.47 8.95 0.75
C ARG A 50 -18.43 8.61 -0.71
N MET A 51 -19.31 7.72 -1.14
CA MET A 51 -19.46 7.34 -2.54
C MET A 51 -20.93 7.30 -2.92
N ALA A 52 -21.24 7.68 -4.17
CA ALA A 52 -22.62 7.78 -4.65
C ALA A 52 -23.56 8.56 -3.68
N GLY A 53 -23.04 9.62 -3.06
CA GLY A 53 -23.81 10.53 -2.20
C GLY A 53 -24.06 10.06 -0.76
N HIS A 54 -23.55 8.91 -0.34
CA HIS A 54 -23.69 8.40 1.03
C HIS A 54 -22.34 7.94 1.60
N ASP A 55 -22.23 7.97 2.92
CA ASP A 55 -21.02 7.49 3.61
C ASP A 55 -20.99 5.96 3.52
N VAL A 56 -19.85 5.40 3.09
CA VAL A 56 -19.69 3.95 2.85
C VAL A 56 -18.66 3.30 3.76
N ALA A 57 -17.71 4.08 4.27
CA ALA A 57 -16.69 3.61 5.21
C ALA A 57 -16.22 4.75 6.12
N SER A 58 -15.81 4.38 7.33
CA SER A 58 -15.09 5.25 8.26
C SER A 58 -13.82 4.59 8.76
N PHE A 59 -12.79 5.39 8.99
CA PHE A 59 -11.49 4.98 9.47
C PHE A 59 -11.09 5.88 10.63
N THR A 60 -10.98 5.33 11.84
CA THR A 60 -10.68 6.12 13.04
C THR A 60 -9.23 5.94 13.45
N ASP A 61 -8.49 7.05 13.51
CA ASP A 61 -7.15 7.07 14.07
C ASP A 61 -7.21 6.70 15.56
N SER A 62 -6.26 5.90 16.02
CA SER A 62 -6.25 5.43 17.42
C SER A 62 -4.85 5.17 17.96
N GLY A 63 -4.73 5.14 19.29
CA GLY A 63 -3.50 4.78 19.98
C GLY A 63 -2.36 5.80 19.84
N TYR A 64 -1.21 5.48 20.44
CA TYR A 64 -0.01 6.29 20.44
C TYR A 64 1.03 5.64 19.53
N CYS A 65 1.57 6.38 18.55
CA CYS A 65 2.53 5.81 17.60
C CYS A 65 3.96 5.80 18.16
N ASP A 66 4.17 5.04 19.24
CA ASP A 66 5.49 4.70 19.76
C ASP A 66 5.57 3.17 19.87
N GLY A 67 6.56 2.58 19.19
CA GLY A 67 6.72 1.13 19.06
C GLY A 67 5.75 0.44 18.09
N PHE A 68 5.86 -0.90 18.02
CA PHE A 68 5.08 -1.75 17.13
C PHE A 68 3.60 -1.84 17.52
N ASP A 69 2.72 -1.72 16.52
CA ASP A 69 1.28 -2.02 16.58
C ASP A 69 0.45 -1.23 17.61
N GLN A 70 0.99 -0.16 18.19
CA GLN A 70 0.29 0.59 19.25
C GLN A 70 -0.69 1.64 18.71
N CYS A 71 -0.64 1.95 17.42
CA CYS A 71 -1.52 2.95 16.82
C CYS A 71 -2.20 2.50 15.52
N ALA A 72 -3.07 3.35 15.02
CA ALA A 72 -3.69 3.31 13.71
C ALA A 72 -3.74 4.73 13.17
N ARG A 73 -3.11 4.98 12.02
CA ARG A 73 -3.16 6.27 11.31
C ARG A 73 -3.65 6.00 9.91
N TRP A 74 -4.83 6.51 9.59
CA TRP A 74 -5.44 6.39 8.28
C TRP A 74 -5.37 7.72 7.57
N ARG A 75 -4.84 7.75 6.36
CA ARG A 75 -4.67 8.98 5.59
C ARG A 75 -5.31 8.87 4.22
N PHE A 76 -6.12 9.84 3.84
CA PHE A 76 -6.64 9.95 2.50
C PHE A 76 -5.59 10.56 1.56
N ARG A 77 -5.14 9.76 0.59
CA ARG A 77 -4.10 10.16 -0.36
C ARG A 77 -4.68 10.58 -1.70
N GLY A 78 -5.84 10.04 -2.05
CA GLY A 78 -6.60 10.56 -3.16
C GLY A 78 -7.60 9.60 -3.77
N VAL A 79 -7.77 9.71 -5.09
CA VAL A 79 -8.73 8.88 -5.84
C VAL A 79 -8.04 8.36 -7.09
N TRP A 80 -8.11 7.05 -7.29
CA TRP A 80 -7.71 6.40 -8.54
C TRP A 80 -8.93 6.14 -9.41
N HIS A 81 -8.80 6.41 -10.71
CA HIS A 81 -9.84 6.10 -11.68
C HIS A 81 -9.46 4.85 -12.48
N LEU A 82 -10.16 3.74 -12.24
CA LEU A 82 -9.86 2.44 -12.84
C LEU A 82 -11.13 1.77 -13.35
N GLY A 83 -11.09 1.21 -14.56
CA GLY A 83 -12.23 0.51 -15.16
C GLY A 83 -13.53 1.34 -15.20
N GLY A 84 -13.40 2.67 -15.31
CA GLY A 84 -14.54 3.60 -15.28
C GLY A 84 -15.12 3.88 -13.89
N ARG A 85 -14.39 3.55 -12.81
CA ARG A 85 -14.82 3.73 -11.42
C ARG A 85 -13.77 4.48 -10.61
N ASP A 86 -14.23 5.21 -9.62
CA ASP A 86 -13.38 5.91 -8.67
C ASP A 86 -13.15 5.02 -7.43
N TYR A 87 -11.89 4.92 -7.03
CA TYR A 87 -11.44 4.20 -5.85
C TYR A 87 -10.71 5.17 -4.92
N PRO A 88 -11.34 5.59 -3.81
CA PRO A 88 -10.67 6.35 -2.76
C PRO A 88 -9.48 5.55 -2.24
N TRP A 89 -8.30 6.15 -2.28
CA TRP A 89 -7.04 5.59 -1.84
C TRP A 89 -6.61 6.19 -0.52
N LEU A 90 -6.31 5.28 0.40
CA LEU A 90 -5.88 5.55 1.74
C LEU A 90 -4.51 4.92 1.98
N THR A 91 -3.74 5.50 2.89
CA THR A 91 -2.63 4.80 3.52
C THR A 91 -2.93 4.50 4.97
N PHE A 92 -2.35 3.41 5.47
CA PHE A 92 -2.48 2.96 6.84
C PHE A 92 -1.09 2.74 7.46
N PHE A 93 -0.89 3.31 8.63
CA PHE A 93 0.33 3.19 9.42
C PHE A 93 -0.01 2.82 10.87
N HIS A 94 0.76 1.93 11.49
CA HIS A 94 0.45 1.36 12.82
C HIS A 94 1.60 1.38 13.84
N GLY A 95 2.62 2.23 13.64
CA GLY A 95 3.67 2.52 14.62
C GLY A 95 5.08 2.17 14.14
N GLU A 96 5.30 0.90 13.79
CA GLU A 96 6.52 0.43 13.14
C GLU A 96 6.09 -0.61 12.10
N GLY A 97 6.33 -0.34 10.82
CA GLY A 97 5.86 -1.17 9.73
C GLY A 97 5.71 -0.42 8.41
N GLU A 98 5.44 -1.19 7.37
CA GLU A 98 5.24 -0.71 6.01
C GLU A 98 3.97 0.15 5.92
N GLU A 99 4.03 1.29 5.22
CA GLU A 99 2.82 2.03 4.88
C GLU A 99 2.02 1.20 3.88
N MET A 100 0.86 0.69 4.32
CA MET A 100 -0.03 -0.11 3.48
C MET A 100 -0.93 0.82 2.67
N ALA A 101 -1.14 0.50 1.39
CA ALA A 101 -2.09 1.21 0.54
C ALA A 101 -3.42 0.45 0.50
N PHE A 102 -4.49 1.19 0.75
CA PHE A 102 -5.86 0.70 0.79
C PHE A 102 -6.77 1.44 -0.18
N PHE A 103 -7.76 0.74 -0.72
CA PHE A 103 -8.78 1.25 -1.62
C PHE A 103 -10.15 0.88 -1.07
N THR A 104 -11.13 1.71 -1.37
CA THR A 104 -12.53 1.42 -1.05
C THR A 104 -13.39 1.35 -2.30
N ASP A 105 -14.39 0.47 -2.31
CA ASP A 105 -15.41 0.43 -3.36
C ASP A 105 -16.74 1.05 -2.91
N THR A 106 -17.72 1.10 -3.82
CA THR A 106 -19.03 1.75 -3.58
C THR A 106 -19.84 1.08 -2.50
N SER A 107 -19.45 -0.13 -2.11
CA SER A 107 -20.07 -0.88 -1.03
C SER A 107 -19.36 -0.65 0.31
N GLY A 108 -18.28 0.14 0.33
CA GLY A 108 -17.42 0.36 1.49
C GLY A 108 -16.42 -0.76 1.72
N ALA A 109 -16.31 -1.75 0.84
CA ALA A 109 -15.35 -2.83 0.99
C ALA A 109 -13.91 -2.30 0.88
N LEU A 110 -12.99 -2.91 1.63
CA LEU A 110 -11.61 -2.49 1.76
C LEU A 110 -10.69 -3.49 1.05
N PHE A 111 -9.83 -2.97 0.18
CA PHE A 111 -8.87 -3.74 -0.62
C PHE A 111 -7.48 -3.13 -0.41
N GLY A 112 -6.41 -3.90 -0.32
CA GLY A 112 -5.09 -3.30 -0.12
C GLY A 112 -3.94 -4.27 -0.28
N ALA A 113 -2.76 -3.69 -0.41
CA ALA A 113 -1.47 -4.38 -0.40
C ALA A 113 -0.38 -3.39 0.04
N ALA A 114 0.83 -3.89 0.26
CA ALA A 114 1.98 -3.04 0.54
C ALA A 114 2.44 -2.31 -0.74
N GLY A 115 2.93 -1.09 -0.58
CA GLY A 115 3.57 -0.33 -1.65
C GLY A 115 2.71 0.76 -2.28
N GLU A 116 3.38 1.59 -3.08
CA GLU A 116 2.76 2.72 -3.77
C GLU A 116 2.00 2.22 -5.00
N PRO A 117 0.76 2.67 -5.23
CA PRO A 117 -0.01 2.25 -6.40
C PRO A 117 0.47 2.89 -7.69
N SER A 118 0.48 2.10 -8.76
CA SER A 118 0.74 2.53 -10.14
C SER A 118 -0.32 1.95 -11.07
N ALA A 119 -1.03 2.82 -11.79
CA ALA A 119 -2.12 2.41 -12.69
C ALA A 119 -1.68 2.36 -14.16
N SER A 120 -2.15 1.36 -14.90
CA SER A 120 -1.90 1.26 -16.33
C SER A 120 -2.52 2.46 -17.09
N PRO A 121 -1.94 2.87 -18.23
CA PRO A 121 -2.46 3.97 -19.04
C PRO A 121 -3.93 3.82 -19.50
N ASP A 122 -4.41 2.58 -19.65
CA ASP A 122 -5.81 2.29 -19.99
C ASP A 122 -6.74 2.17 -18.76
N GLY A 123 -6.19 2.34 -17.56
CA GLY A 123 -6.90 2.28 -16.28
C GLY A 123 -7.47 0.91 -15.94
N ARG A 124 -7.02 -0.17 -16.60
CA ARG A 124 -7.51 -1.53 -16.33
C ARG A 124 -6.76 -2.22 -15.20
N LEU A 125 -5.49 -1.88 -15.03
CA LEU A 125 -4.60 -2.50 -14.08
C LEU A 125 -4.13 -1.50 -13.05
N MET A 126 -3.90 -2.01 -11.85
CA MET A 126 -3.19 -1.31 -10.79
C MET A 126 -2.17 -2.27 -10.19
N VAL A 127 -0.96 -1.79 -10.01
CA VAL A 127 0.13 -2.55 -9.41
C VAL A 127 0.54 -1.83 -8.13
N LEU A 128 0.58 -2.56 -7.03
CA LEU A 128 1.19 -2.12 -5.78
C LEU A 128 2.49 -2.88 -5.66
N ALA A 129 3.60 -2.15 -5.57
CA ALA A 129 4.93 -2.72 -5.53
C ALA A 129 5.71 -2.05 -4.41
N TYR A 130 6.38 -2.88 -3.62
CA TYR A 130 7.16 -2.46 -2.48
C TYR A 130 8.46 -3.25 -2.39
N ASN A 131 9.50 -2.56 -1.94
CA ASN A 131 10.80 -3.14 -1.73
C ASN A 131 11.47 -2.54 -0.48
N ASP A 132 11.66 -3.39 0.53
CA ASP A 132 12.43 -3.12 1.73
C ASP A 132 13.65 -4.05 1.79
N PRO A 133 14.87 -3.51 1.88
CA PRO A 133 16.06 -4.33 2.04
C PRO A 133 16.09 -5.21 3.30
N ASP A 134 15.35 -4.83 4.35
CA ASP A 134 15.33 -5.46 5.67
C ASP A 134 14.07 -6.31 5.89
N LEU A 135 12.91 -5.87 5.40
CA LEU A 135 11.62 -6.55 5.59
C LEU A 135 11.22 -7.45 4.41
N GLY A 136 11.90 -7.32 3.26
CA GLY A 136 11.54 -8.02 2.03
C GLY A 136 10.69 -7.13 1.12
N GLY A 137 9.90 -7.72 0.22
CA GLY A 137 9.06 -6.90 -0.63
C GLY A 137 7.99 -7.69 -1.33
N SER A 138 7.06 -6.96 -1.93
CA SER A 138 5.91 -7.56 -2.57
C SER A 138 5.51 -6.85 -3.85
N VAL A 139 4.86 -7.60 -4.72
CA VAL A 139 4.19 -7.07 -5.90
C VAL A 139 2.80 -7.67 -5.97
N SER A 140 1.78 -6.82 -6.00
CA SER A 140 0.38 -7.19 -6.13
C SER A 140 -0.22 -6.53 -7.37
N VAL A 141 -0.91 -7.33 -8.18
CA VAL A 141 -1.55 -6.87 -9.42
C VAL A 141 -3.06 -6.98 -9.28
N PHE A 142 -3.74 -5.85 -9.46
CA PHE A 142 -5.17 -5.73 -9.42
C PHE A 142 -5.72 -5.45 -10.82
N GLU A 143 -6.81 -6.12 -11.18
CA GLU A 143 -7.57 -5.83 -12.39
C GLU A 143 -8.95 -5.24 -12.03
N ALA A 144 -9.29 -4.13 -12.68
CA ALA A 144 -10.61 -3.53 -12.59
C ALA A 144 -11.63 -4.36 -13.37
N GLY A 145 -12.56 -4.97 -12.65
CA GLY A 145 -13.64 -5.78 -13.19
C GLY A 145 -15.04 -5.21 -12.93
N PRO A 146 -16.10 -5.86 -13.44
CA PRO A 146 -17.48 -5.43 -13.24
C PRO A 146 -17.91 -5.37 -11.77
N GLY A 147 -17.23 -6.12 -10.89
CA GLY A 147 -17.49 -6.15 -9.46
C GLY A 147 -16.68 -5.17 -8.61
N GLY A 148 -15.65 -4.51 -9.18
CA GLY A 148 -14.65 -3.78 -8.41
C GLY A 148 -13.22 -4.21 -8.77
N LEU A 149 -12.27 -3.93 -7.89
CA LEU A 149 -10.89 -4.40 -8.03
C LEU A 149 -10.75 -5.86 -7.59
N ASN A 150 -10.03 -6.64 -8.39
CA ASN A 150 -9.75 -8.05 -8.13
C ASN A 150 -8.24 -8.24 -8.09
N LEU A 151 -7.73 -8.93 -7.07
CA LEU A 151 -6.34 -9.31 -7.01
C LEU A 151 -6.17 -10.50 -7.95
N VAL A 152 -5.39 -10.31 -9.01
CA VAL A 152 -5.22 -11.32 -10.07
C VAL A 152 -3.86 -12.01 -10.00
N ALA A 153 -2.89 -11.38 -9.34
CA ALA A 153 -1.59 -11.98 -9.07
C ALA A 153 -0.88 -11.30 -7.90
N ASP A 154 -0.10 -12.07 -7.16
CA ASP A 154 0.74 -11.56 -6.07
C ASP A 154 2.09 -12.29 -5.96
N SER A 155 3.03 -11.64 -5.30
CA SER A 155 4.27 -12.25 -4.84
C SER A 155 4.72 -11.55 -3.57
N ASP A 156 4.97 -12.35 -2.54
CA ASP A 156 5.53 -11.99 -1.23
C ASP A 156 7.08 -12.05 -1.21
N LEU A 157 7.69 -12.39 -2.34
CA LEU A 157 9.14 -12.55 -2.49
C LEU A 157 9.76 -11.52 -3.44
N ALA A 158 8.93 -10.78 -4.18
CA ALA A 158 9.38 -9.84 -5.18
C ALA A 158 9.59 -8.45 -4.57
N GLY A 159 10.83 -8.15 -4.15
CA GLY A 159 11.21 -6.79 -3.78
C GLY A 159 11.39 -5.93 -5.02
N CYS A 160 10.34 -5.21 -5.42
CA CYS A 160 10.38 -4.30 -6.56
C CYS A 160 9.64 -2.99 -6.28
N ASP A 161 10.12 -1.92 -6.91
CA ASP A 161 9.45 -0.63 -7.00
C ASP A 161 8.94 -0.41 -8.43
N ALA A 162 7.72 0.09 -8.56
CA ALA A 162 7.18 0.51 -9.84
C ALA A 162 7.89 1.79 -10.34
N VAL A 163 8.27 1.83 -11.61
CA VAL A 163 8.94 3.01 -12.22
C VAL A 163 7.98 3.73 -13.16
N GLU A 164 7.63 3.11 -14.28
CA GLU A 164 6.75 3.69 -15.29
C GLU A 164 6.10 2.62 -16.16
N TRP A 165 4.87 2.88 -16.63
CA TRP A 165 4.23 2.03 -17.62
C TRP A 165 4.77 2.34 -19.02
N GLU A 166 5.34 1.33 -19.66
CA GLU A 166 5.83 1.43 -21.04
C GLU A 166 4.66 1.40 -22.04
N ASP A 167 3.65 0.61 -21.70
CA ASP A 167 2.34 0.54 -22.37
C ASP A 167 1.28 -0.01 -21.39
N ALA A 168 0.08 -0.34 -21.87
CA ALA A 168 -1.02 -0.83 -21.03
C ALA A 168 -0.75 -2.19 -20.35
N GLY A 169 0.21 -2.98 -20.83
CA GLY A 169 0.51 -4.33 -20.34
C GLY A 169 1.92 -4.52 -19.79
N HIS A 170 2.79 -3.52 -19.88
CA HIS A 170 4.18 -3.60 -19.44
C HIS A 170 4.52 -2.47 -18.47
N LEU A 171 4.86 -2.85 -17.24
CA LEU A 171 5.32 -1.93 -16.19
C LEU A 171 6.82 -2.11 -15.99
N ALA A 172 7.61 -1.07 -16.23
CA ALA A 172 9.01 -1.02 -15.86
C ALA A 172 9.16 -0.93 -14.34
N MET A 173 10.13 -1.68 -13.81
CA MET A 173 10.36 -1.81 -12.37
C MET A 173 11.86 -1.77 -12.06
N THR A 174 12.20 -1.37 -10.84
CA THR A 174 13.49 -1.64 -10.22
C THR A 174 13.32 -2.67 -9.13
N CYS A 175 14.13 -3.73 -9.14
CA CYS A 175 14.01 -4.82 -8.18
C CYS A 175 15.31 -5.07 -7.44
N ILE A 176 15.20 -5.55 -6.21
CA ILE A 176 16.31 -6.14 -5.46
C ILE A 176 16.16 -7.66 -5.49
N ASP A 177 17.22 -8.33 -5.92
CA ASP A 177 17.35 -9.77 -5.78
C ASP A 177 18.31 -10.06 -4.62
N SER A 178 17.71 -10.39 -3.48
CA SER A 178 18.36 -10.71 -2.22
C SER A 178 18.56 -12.23 -2.11
N ASP A 179 19.78 -12.69 -2.36
CA ASP A 179 20.18 -14.08 -2.10
C ASP A 179 21.22 -14.11 -0.99
N THR A 180 20.91 -14.76 0.13
CA THR A 180 21.82 -14.87 1.28
C THR A 180 23.18 -15.50 0.96
N SER A 181 23.28 -16.28 -0.12
CA SER A 181 24.51 -16.97 -0.53
C SER A 181 25.37 -16.17 -1.50
N THR A 182 24.77 -15.23 -2.23
CA THR A 182 25.44 -14.48 -3.31
C THR A 182 25.31 -12.96 -3.19
N GLY A 183 24.60 -12.47 -2.17
CA GLY A 183 24.40 -11.06 -1.87
C GLY A 183 23.17 -10.45 -2.54
N GLN A 184 22.97 -9.16 -2.27
CA GLN A 184 21.92 -8.35 -2.89
C GLN A 184 22.42 -7.77 -4.22
N ARG A 185 21.55 -7.73 -5.24
CA ARG A 185 21.78 -6.93 -6.46
C ARG A 185 20.55 -6.11 -6.81
N TYR A 186 20.79 -4.96 -7.42
CA TYR A 186 19.75 -4.11 -7.99
C TYR A 186 19.58 -4.44 -9.47
N MET A 187 18.35 -4.49 -9.96
CA MET A 187 18.04 -4.83 -11.35
C MET A 187 16.97 -3.91 -11.90
N THR A 188 17.00 -3.68 -13.21
CA THR A 188 15.82 -3.25 -13.94
C THR A 188 15.03 -4.47 -14.38
N ALA A 189 13.71 -4.38 -14.37
CA ALA A 189 12.83 -5.45 -14.80
C ALA A 189 11.57 -4.90 -15.46
N VAL A 190 10.80 -5.79 -16.07
CA VAL A 190 9.44 -5.48 -16.53
C VAL A 190 8.47 -6.53 -16.01
N LEU A 191 7.36 -6.05 -15.43
CA LEU A 191 6.17 -6.82 -15.10
C LEU A 191 5.23 -6.83 -16.31
N PHE A 192 4.78 -8.02 -16.70
CA PHE A 192 3.81 -8.22 -17.77
C PHE A 192 3.11 -9.56 -17.62
N ARG A 193 2.06 -9.78 -18.43
CA ARG A 193 1.35 -11.05 -18.52
C ARG A 193 1.63 -11.73 -19.86
N ASP A 194 2.04 -13.00 -19.82
CA ASP A 194 2.18 -13.86 -20.99
C ASP A 194 1.24 -15.09 -20.92
N GLU A 195 1.47 -16.08 -21.79
CA GLU A 195 0.70 -17.35 -21.80
C GLU A 195 0.84 -18.15 -20.49
N GLY A 196 1.94 -17.99 -19.76
CA GLY A 196 2.22 -18.65 -18.48
C GLY A 196 1.65 -17.88 -17.28
N GLY A 197 1.28 -16.61 -17.43
CA GLY A 197 0.70 -15.79 -16.39
C GLY A 197 1.46 -14.48 -16.17
N TRP A 198 1.33 -13.92 -14.97
CA TRP A 198 2.04 -12.71 -14.58
C TRP A 198 3.48 -13.04 -14.22
N ARG A 199 4.43 -12.26 -14.76
CA ARG A 199 5.86 -12.47 -14.56
C ARG A 199 6.62 -11.16 -14.49
N ILE A 200 7.69 -11.17 -13.72
CA ILE A 200 8.68 -10.11 -13.70
C ILE A 200 9.95 -10.63 -14.35
N THR A 201 10.40 -9.96 -15.40
CA THR A 201 11.59 -10.36 -16.16
C THR A 201 12.66 -9.30 -16.05
N PRO A 202 13.81 -9.61 -15.40
CA PRO A 202 14.92 -8.68 -15.33
C PRO A 202 15.49 -8.39 -16.73
N ARG A 203 15.83 -7.13 -16.98
CA ARG A 203 16.42 -6.64 -18.23
C ARG A 203 17.91 -6.33 -18.09
N GLY A 204 18.35 -5.98 -16.88
CA GLY A 204 19.75 -5.78 -16.59
C GLY A 204 20.02 -5.55 -15.11
N GLU A 205 21.30 -5.59 -14.76
CA GLU A 205 21.78 -5.35 -13.41
C GLU A 205 22.30 -3.91 -13.29
N LEU A 206 22.01 -3.28 -12.16
CA LEU A 206 22.43 -1.92 -11.86
C LEU A 206 23.67 -1.96 -10.94
N ASP A 207 24.64 -1.11 -11.23
CA ASP A 207 25.74 -0.84 -10.33
C ASP A 207 25.19 -0.20 -9.02
N PRO A 208 25.50 -0.73 -7.84
CA PRO A 208 24.87 -0.28 -6.60
C PRO A 208 25.27 1.15 -6.21
N ALA A 209 26.45 1.62 -6.64
CA ALA A 209 26.96 2.94 -6.29
C ALA A 209 26.46 4.03 -7.24
N THR A 210 26.38 3.73 -8.54
CA THR A 210 26.05 4.70 -9.59
C THR A 210 24.62 4.60 -10.09
N LYS A 211 23.93 3.49 -9.78
CA LYS A 211 22.60 3.13 -10.30
C LYS A 211 22.54 3.09 -11.84
N GLN A 212 23.69 2.92 -12.50
CA GLN A 212 23.79 2.76 -13.94
C GLN A 212 23.75 1.28 -14.33
N LEU A 213 23.28 1.00 -15.54
CA LEU A 213 23.24 -0.35 -16.08
C LEU A 213 24.67 -0.90 -16.26
N LEU A 214 24.91 -2.09 -15.73
CA LEU A 214 26.14 -2.82 -15.99
C LEU A 214 26.15 -3.31 -17.44
N ALA A 215 27.31 -3.21 -18.10
CA ALA A 215 27.50 -3.75 -19.44
C ALA A 215 27.28 -5.27 -19.51
N LYS A 216 27.53 -5.97 -18.40
CA LYS A 216 27.25 -7.40 -18.22
C LYS A 216 26.78 -7.66 -16.79
N PRO A 217 25.69 -8.41 -16.59
CA PRO A 217 25.27 -8.86 -15.27
C PRO A 217 26.36 -9.68 -14.57
N THR A 218 26.44 -9.60 -13.25
CA THR A 218 27.39 -10.37 -12.44
C THR A 218 26.99 -11.83 -12.30
N ARG A 219 25.68 -12.10 -12.40
CA ARG A 219 25.07 -13.44 -12.45
C ARG A 219 23.88 -13.49 -13.41
N ALA A 220 23.44 -14.69 -13.75
CA ALA A 220 22.30 -14.90 -14.65
C ALA A 220 21.06 -14.11 -14.17
N LEU A 221 20.37 -13.47 -15.12
CA LEU A 221 19.11 -12.79 -14.88
C LEU A 221 18.00 -13.85 -14.93
N VAL A 222 17.36 -14.08 -13.79
CA VAL A 222 16.29 -15.07 -13.65
C VAL A 222 15.02 -14.33 -13.29
N GLY A 223 13.97 -14.53 -14.07
CA GLY A 223 12.65 -13.97 -13.79
C GLY A 223 11.94 -14.71 -12.67
N PHE A 224 10.87 -14.10 -12.18
CA PHE A 224 10.01 -14.68 -11.16
C PHE A 224 8.56 -14.57 -11.61
N ASP A 225 7.83 -15.66 -11.44
CA ASP A 225 6.41 -15.74 -11.73
C ASP A 225 5.63 -15.27 -10.49
N LEU A 226 4.58 -14.49 -10.72
CA LEU A 226 3.64 -14.15 -9.67
C LEU A 226 2.60 -15.26 -9.58
N LYS A 227 2.20 -15.60 -8.35
CA LYS A 227 1.17 -16.61 -8.13
C LYS A 227 -0.15 -16.03 -8.63
N ALA A 228 -0.83 -16.76 -9.50
CA ALA A 228 -2.18 -16.41 -9.89
C ALA A 228 -3.09 -16.56 -8.69
N VAL A 229 -3.78 -15.48 -8.33
CA VAL A 229 -4.87 -15.53 -7.35
C VAL A 229 -6.13 -15.77 -8.17
N ALA A 230 -6.83 -16.90 -7.95
CA ALA A 230 -8.13 -17.13 -8.59
C ALA A 230 -9.01 -15.91 -8.34
N ASP A 231 -9.90 -15.49 -9.25
CA ASP A 231 -10.75 -14.28 -9.20
C ASP A 231 -11.43 -14.07 -7.83
N THR A 232 -10.66 -13.61 -6.88
CA THR A 232 -11.05 -13.48 -5.50
C THR A 232 -11.13 -11.97 -5.30
N PRO A 233 -12.29 -11.45 -4.86
CA PRO A 233 -12.39 -10.05 -4.50
C PRO A 233 -11.20 -9.71 -3.61
N ALA A 234 -10.53 -8.59 -3.88
CA ALA A 234 -9.26 -8.29 -3.22
C ALA A 234 -9.43 -7.83 -1.76
N THR A 235 -10.28 -8.49 -0.98
CA THR A 235 -10.26 -8.36 0.47
C THR A 235 -8.95 -8.99 0.96
N HIS A 236 -8.28 -8.39 1.95
CA HIS A 236 -7.30 -9.13 2.75
C HIS A 236 -7.95 -10.47 3.16
N GLN A 237 -7.47 -11.60 2.61
CA GLN A 237 -8.00 -12.97 2.75
C GLN A 237 -9.19 -13.42 1.88
N GLY A 238 -9.46 -12.77 0.75
CA GLY A 238 -10.23 -13.41 -0.31
C GLY A 238 -11.66 -13.88 0.02
N GLN A 239 -12.31 -13.28 1.00
CA GLN A 239 -13.72 -13.52 1.31
C GLN A 239 -14.48 -12.20 1.24
N LYS A 240 -15.40 -12.15 0.27
CA LYS A 240 -16.27 -11.03 -0.11
C LYS A 240 -17.00 -10.34 1.07
N ASP A 241 -17.04 -10.96 2.25
CA ASP A 241 -17.84 -10.51 3.39
C ASP A 241 -17.13 -10.61 4.77
N THR A 242 -15.86 -11.03 4.84
CA THR A 242 -15.10 -11.01 6.10
C THR A 242 -13.99 -9.96 6.00
N VAL A 243 -14.25 -8.80 6.58
CA VAL A 243 -13.21 -7.83 6.88
C VAL A 243 -12.24 -8.48 7.88
N ASP A 244 -10.94 -8.35 7.63
CA ASP A 244 -9.92 -8.77 8.60
C ASP A 244 -10.20 -8.10 9.96
N PRO A 245 -10.44 -8.87 11.04
CA PRO A 245 -10.70 -8.33 12.37
C PRO A 245 -9.65 -7.32 12.83
N TYR A 246 -8.42 -7.45 12.36
CA TYR A 246 -7.34 -6.51 12.65
C TYR A 246 -7.70 -5.08 12.21
N PHE A 247 -8.20 -4.87 10.99
CA PHE A 247 -8.54 -3.51 10.55
C PHE A 247 -9.77 -2.95 11.26
N VAL A 248 -10.71 -3.82 11.65
CA VAL A 248 -11.86 -3.39 12.48
C VAL A 248 -11.39 -2.91 13.85
N GLU A 249 -10.49 -3.64 14.49
CA GLU A 249 -9.83 -3.22 15.73
C GLU A 249 -9.07 -1.90 15.53
N LYS A 250 -8.43 -1.73 14.37
CA LYS A 250 -7.71 -0.52 13.96
C LYS A 250 -8.60 0.59 13.40
N GLY A 251 -9.91 0.55 13.64
CA GLY A 251 -10.83 1.67 13.42
C GLY A 251 -11.50 1.71 12.06
N TYR A 252 -11.31 0.72 11.19
CA TYR A 252 -12.11 0.59 9.97
C TYR A 252 -13.53 0.08 10.28
N LYS A 253 -14.52 0.74 9.69
CA LYS A 253 -15.91 0.34 9.74
C LYS A 253 -16.59 0.58 8.40
N ARG A 254 -17.23 -0.46 7.87
CA ARG A 254 -18.16 -0.37 6.75
C ARG A 254 -19.50 0.22 7.23
N LEU A 255 -20.06 1.17 6.49
CA LEU A 255 -21.27 1.93 6.88
C LEU A 255 -22.52 1.51 6.11
#